data_AF-A0A959G3D2-F1
#
_entry.id   AF-A0A959G3D2-F1
#
_cell.length_a   1.000
_cell.length_b   1.000
_cell.length_c   1.000
_cell.angle_alpha   90.00
_cell.angle_beta   90.00
_cell.angle_gamma   90.00
#
_symmetry.space_group_name_H-M   'P 1'
#
loop_
_entity.id
_entity.type
_entity.pdbx_description
1 polymer ?
#
loop_
_entity_poly.entity_id
_entity_poly.type
_entity_poly.pdbx_seq_one_letter_code
_entity_poly.pdbx_strand_id
1 'polypeptide(L)'
;MEELLKEIRACTVCQAHLPHLPRPVLQASEASKVLIIGQAPGLKVQQSGIPWDDASGDNLRKWLGITSDAFYNDKYIALLPMGFCYPGTGKTGDLPPRPECAPMWHQKVLDCLQEVELTLLIGQYAQKHYLGNQSKENLTRTVQNFEAYLPEFFPLPHPSPRNNIWQKKNPWFGENLLPELQRRVREILFKNVD
;
A
#
# COMPACT_ATOMS: atom_id res chain seq x y z
N MET A 1 10.91 16.63 0.75
CA MET A 1 9.73 15.82 1.13
C MET A 1 8.69 16.57 1.96
N GLU A 2 9.05 17.22 3.07
CA GLU A 2 8.08 17.75 4.05
C GLU A 2 7.05 18.74 3.47
N GLU A 3 7.49 19.72 2.68
CA GLU A 3 6.60 20.71 2.06
C GLU A 3 5.60 20.06 1.09
N LEU A 4 6.03 19.08 0.30
CA LEU A 4 5.16 18.32 -0.58
C LEU A 4 4.07 17.58 0.22
N LEU A 5 4.43 16.96 1.35
CA LEU A 5 3.45 16.28 2.20
C LEU A 5 2.45 17.26 2.85
N LYS A 6 2.88 18.48 3.21
CA LYS A 6 1.98 19.54 3.67
C LYS A 6 1.00 19.94 2.58
N GLU A 7 1.49 20.13 1.36
CA GLU A 7 0.69 20.49 0.19
C GLU A 7 -0.35 19.40 -0.13
N ILE A 8 0.08 18.13 -0.13
CA ILE A 8 -0.82 16.99 -0.32
C ILE A 8 -1.89 16.95 0.76
N ARG A 9 -1.55 17.15 2.04
CA ARG A 9 -2.51 17.13 3.16
C ARG A 9 -3.52 18.28 3.10
N ALA A 10 -3.23 19.36 2.38
CA ALA A 10 -4.14 20.47 2.12
C ALA A 10 -5.03 20.27 0.87
N CYS A 11 -4.85 19.17 0.12
CA CYS A 11 -5.57 18.93 -1.12
C CYS A 11 -7.09 18.77 -0.91
N THR A 12 -7.89 19.52 -1.69
CA THR A 12 -9.36 19.47 -1.67
C THR A 12 -10.00 19.08 -3.01
N VAL A 13 -9.20 18.68 -4.00
CA VAL A 13 -9.62 18.49 -5.40
C VAL A 13 -10.84 17.60 -5.56
N CYS A 14 -10.90 16.48 -4.84
CA CYS A 14 -11.98 15.50 -4.97
C CYS A 14 -13.16 15.72 -4.02
N GLN A 15 -13.20 16.84 -3.26
CA GLN A 15 -14.16 17.11 -2.19
C GLN A 15 -15.62 16.89 -2.60
N ALA A 16 -16.01 17.33 -3.80
CA ALA A 16 -17.39 17.20 -4.31
C ALA A 16 -17.86 15.74 -4.48
N HIS A 17 -16.94 14.77 -4.44
CA HIS A 17 -17.21 13.34 -4.62
C HIS A 17 -17.02 12.51 -3.35
N LEU A 18 -16.60 13.13 -2.25
CA LEU A 18 -16.33 12.44 -0.99
C LEU A 18 -17.52 12.54 -0.03
N PRO A 19 -17.79 11.51 0.77
CA PRO A 19 -18.82 11.57 1.81
C PRO A 19 -18.37 12.36 3.05
N HIS A 20 -17.08 12.65 3.18
CA HIS A 20 -16.49 13.45 4.26
C HIS A 20 -15.56 14.51 3.67
N LEU A 21 -15.18 15.49 4.50
CA LEU A 21 -14.13 16.43 4.11
C LEU A 21 -12.84 15.69 3.72
N PRO A 22 -12.14 16.16 2.67
CA PRO A 22 -10.85 15.60 2.29
C PRO A 22 -9.91 15.50 3.48
N ARG A 23 -9.35 14.31 3.68
CA ARG A 23 -8.28 14.07 4.63
C ARG A 23 -7.27 13.15 3.97
N PRO A 24 -6.33 13.71 3.18
CA PRO A 24 -5.28 12.93 2.55
C PRO A 24 -4.41 12.24 3.63
N VAL A 25 -4.45 10.90 3.69
CA VAL A 25 -3.71 10.09 4.65
C VAL A 25 -2.59 9.34 3.93
N LEU A 26 -1.34 9.72 4.23
CA LEU A 26 -0.12 9.15 3.69
C LEU A 26 1.08 9.42 4.61
N GLN A 27 2.13 8.63 4.44
CA GLN A 27 3.42 8.75 5.14
C GLN A 27 4.55 8.49 4.14
N ALA A 28 5.59 9.31 4.14
CA ALA A 28 6.78 9.07 3.32
C ALA A 28 7.96 9.88 3.88
N SER A 29 9.18 9.37 3.65
CA SER A 29 10.45 10.04 3.90
C SER A 29 11.34 9.84 2.70
N GLU A 30 12.31 10.74 2.49
CA GLU A 30 13.31 10.56 1.41
C GLU A 30 14.14 9.29 1.63
N ALA A 31 14.30 8.90 2.90
CA ALA A 31 14.99 7.71 3.35
C ALA A 31 14.11 6.44 3.39
N SER A 32 12.82 6.50 3.03
CA SER A 32 11.95 5.32 3.05
C SER A 32 12.55 4.20 2.19
N LYS A 33 12.61 2.98 2.73
CA LYS A 33 13.23 1.83 2.06
C LYS A 33 12.24 0.88 1.38
N VAL A 34 11.04 0.77 1.95
CA VAL A 34 9.95 -0.02 1.36
C VAL A 34 8.76 0.89 1.13
N LEU A 35 8.25 0.89 -0.10
CA LEU A 35 7.05 1.63 -0.47
C LEU A 35 5.84 0.70 -0.48
N ILE A 36 4.76 1.06 0.20
CA ILE A 36 3.51 0.31 0.21
C ILE A 36 2.43 1.11 -0.50
N ILE A 37 1.91 0.54 -1.59
CA ILE A 37 0.85 1.14 -2.39
C ILE A 37 -0.44 0.35 -2.22
N GLY A 38 -1.33 0.91 -1.40
CA GLY A 38 -2.69 0.41 -1.14
C GLY A 38 -3.74 1.00 -2.06
N GLN A 39 -5.02 0.74 -1.77
CA GLN A 39 -6.15 1.29 -2.53
C GLN A 39 -6.48 2.72 -2.09
N ALA A 40 -7.16 2.85 -0.96
CA ALA A 40 -7.57 4.11 -0.34
C ALA A 40 -7.79 3.87 1.15
N PRO A 41 -7.74 4.91 2.01
CA PRO A 41 -8.05 4.74 3.42
C PRO A 41 -9.53 4.34 3.60
N GLY A 42 -9.80 3.45 4.55
CA GLY A 42 -11.16 3.13 4.98
C GLY A 42 -11.69 4.15 6.00
N LEU A 43 -12.95 3.97 6.44
CA LEU A 43 -13.60 4.89 7.38
C LEU A 43 -12.84 5.06 8.71
N LYS A 44 -12.26 3.99 9.26
CA LYS A 44 -11.44 4.07 10.49
C LYS A 44 -10.21 4.96 10.29
N VAL A 45 -9.51 4.78 9.17
CA VAL A 45 -8.34 5.58 8.82
C VAL A 45 -8.71 7.04 8.53
N GLN A 46 -9.89 7.30 7.92
CA GLN A 46 -10.42 8.66 7.78
C GLN A 46 -10.62 9.34 9.15
N GLN A 47 -11.07 8.59 10.16
CA GLN A 47 -11.32 9.10 11.50
C GLN A 47 -10.02 9.32 12.29
N SER A 48 -9.12 8.33 12.30
CA SER A 48 -7.85 8.43 13.04
C SER A 48 -6.82 9.33 12.34
N GLY A 49 -6.79 9.34 11.01
CA GLY A 49 -5.77 9.99 10.20
C GLY A 49 -4.45 9.22 10.15
N ILE A 50 -4.39 8.01 10.71
CA ILE A 50 -3.19 7.18 10.75
C ILE A 50 -3.32 6.12 9.65
N PRO A 51 -2.41 6.07 8.66
CA PRO A 51 -2.50 5.11 7.57
C PRO A 51 -2.50 3.68 8.10
N TRP A 52 -3.36 2.79 7.58
CA TRP A 52 -3.42 1.38 8.03
C TRP A 52 -3.68 1.17 9.55
N ASP A 53 -4.31 2.14 10.20
CA ASP A 53 -4.81 2.00 11.58
C ASP A 53 -6.16 1.28 11.61
N ASP A 54 -6.15 0.04 11.12
CA ASP A 54 -7.28 -0.86 11.10
C ASP A 54 -6.85 -2.34 11.07
N ALA A 55 -7.82 -3.24 11.05
CA ALA A 55 -7.58 -4.69 11.03
C ALA A 55 -6.84 -5.16 9.76
N SER A 56 -6.93 -4.41 8.65
CA SER A 56 -6.17 -4.73 7.43
C SER A 56 -4.70 -4.39 7.64
N GLY A 57 -4.39 -3.29 8.33
CA GLY A 57 -3.03 -2.93 8.72
C GLY A 57 -2.42 -3.92 9.71
N ASP A 58 -3.19 -4.43 10.67
CA ASP A 58 -2.73 -5.48 11.58
C ASP A 58 -2.32 -6.75 10.83
N ASN A 59 -3.12 -7.15 9.85
CA ASN A 59 -2.80 -8.30 9.01
C ASN A 59 -1.59 -8.02 8.11
N LEU A 60 -1.47 -6.81 7.57
CA LEU A 60 -0.32 -6.44 6.75
C LEU A 60 0.98 -6.51 7.56
N ARG A 61 1.02 -5.94 8.77
CA ARG A 61 2.18 -6.03 9.66
C ARG A 61 2.58 -7.48 9.95
N LYS A 62 1.60 -8.36 10.18
CA LYS A 62 1.84 -9.81 10.35
C LYS A 62 2.42 -10.45 9.09
N TRP A 63 1.89 -10.11 7.91
CA TRP A 63 2.41 -10.60 6.64
C TRP A 63 3.85 -10.16 6.39
N LEU A 64 4.17 -8.89 6.70
CA LEU A 64 5.51 -8.33 6.58
C LEU A 64 6.48 -8.86 7.65
N GLY A 65 5.96 -9.39 8.76
CA GLY A 65 6.79 -9.89 9.87
C GLY A 65 7.52 -8.77 10.62
N ILE A 66 6.92 -7.57 10.72
CA ILE A 66 7.50 -6.40 11.38
C ILE A 66 6.60 -5.84 12.48
N THR A 67 7.21 -5.11 13.43
CA THR A 67 6.51 -4.47 14.54
C THR A 67 5.73 -3.23 14.07
N SER A 68 4.83 -2.74 14.93
CA SER A 68 4.14 -1.46 14.71
C SER A 68 5.13 -0.30 14.58
N ASP A 69 6.15 -0.25 15.42
CA ASP A 69 7.16 0.82 15.39
C ASP A 69 7.96 0.82 14.08
N ALA A 70 8.34 -0.35 13.58
CA ALA A 70 9.01 -0.45 12.28
C ALA A 70 8.07 -0.04 11.13
N PHE A 71 6.79 -0.41 11.21
CA PHE A 71 5.79 -0.09 10.19
C PHE A 71 5.47 1.41 10.11
N TYR A 72 5.45 2.10 11.25
CA TYR A 72 5.17 3.54 11.34
C TYR A 72 6.44 4.42 11.37
N ASN A 73 7.62 3.82 11.25
CA ASN A 73 8.85 4.58 11.00
C ASN A 73 8.88 4.97 9.50
N ASP A 74 8.74 6.26 9.22
CA ASP A 74 8.71 6.79 7.86
C ASP A 74 10.03 6.60 7.10
N LYS A 75 11.17 6.48 7.78
CA LYS A 75 12.45 6.12 7.19
C LYS A 75 12.50 4.65 6.77
N TYR A 76 11.60 3.81 7.26
CA TYR A 76 11.53 2.40 6.85
C TYR A 76 10.45 2.19 5.81
N ILE A 77 9.23 2.66 6.11
CA ILE A 77 8.05 2.40 5.29
C ILE A 77 7.43 3.72 4.82
N ALA A 78 7.32 3.87 3.49
CA ALA A 78 6.42 4.82 2.87
C ALA A 78 5.03 4.16 2.65
N LEU A 79 3.96 4.87 3.01
CA LEU A 79 2.57 4.44 2.89
C LEU A 79 1.85 5.39 1.94
N LEU A 80 1.66 4.97 0.69
CA LEU A 80 1.16 5.80 -0.40
C LEU A 80 -0.02 5.10 -1.13
N PRO A 81 -1.27 5.26 -0.67
CA PRO A 81 -2.41 4.62 -1.32
C PRO A 81 -2.75 5.26 -2.67
N MET A 82 -3.35 4.52 -3.61
CA MET A 82 -3.80 5.05 -4.92
C MET A 82 -4.75 6.26 -4.81
N GLY A 83 -5.57 6.30 -3.77
CA GLY A 83 -6.38 7.45 -3.38
C GLY A 83 -6.10 7.83 -1.94
N PHE A 84 -5.82 9.10 -1.67
CA PHE A 84 -5.40 9.53 -0.33
C PHE A 84 -6.56 9.79 0.64
N CYS A 85 -7.79 9.91 0.14
CA CYS A 85 -8.99 10.18 0.94
C CYS A 85 -9.96 9.00 0.90
N TYR A 86 -10.78 8.86 1.95
CA TYR A 86 -11.77 7.79 2.02
C TYR A 86 -12.90 8.04 1.01
N PRO A 87 -13.11 7.13 0.04
CA PRO A 87 -14.02 7.37 -1.09
C PRO A 87 -15.49 7.08 -0.75
N GLY A 88 -15.78 6.55 0.45
CA GLY A 88 -17.12 6.10 0.86
C GLY A 88 -17.30 4.59 0.79
N THR A 89 -18.44 4.12 1.32
CA THR A 89 -18.81 2.70 1.33
C THR A 89 -19.75 2.38 0.17
N GLY A 90 -19.41 1.37 -0.62
CA GLY A 90 -20.30 0.73 -1.60
C GLY A 90 -20.91 -0.57 -1.08
N LYS A 91 -21.56 -1.33 -1.98
CA LYS A 91 -22.28 -2.57 -1.62
C LYS A 91 -21.37 -3.67 -1.05
N THR A 92 -20.14 -3.76 -1.53
CA THR A 92 -19.22 -4.88 -1.27
C THR A 92 -17.96 -4.48 -0.51
N GLY A 93 -17.89 -3.24 0.00
CA GLY A 93 -16.71 -2.65 0.62
C GLY A 93 -16.58 -1.17 0.27
N ASP A 94 -15.43 -0.59 0.53
CA ASP A 94 -15.16 0.80 0.18
C ASP A 94 -15.18 0.99 -1.35
N LEU A 95 -15.58 2.19 -1.77
CA LEU A 95 -15.57 2.58 -3.18
C LEU A 95 -14.14 2.60 -3.74
N PRO A 96 -13.96 2.54 -5.06
CA PRO A 96 -12.65 2.67 -5.68
C PRO A 96 -11.94 3.98 -5.32
N PRO A 97 -10.59 4.02 -5.35
CA PRO A 97 -9.85 5.26 -5.21
C PRO A 97 -10.25 6.26 -6.31
N ARG A 98 -10.21 7.55 -5.97
CA ARG A 98 -10.51 8.64 -6.91
C ARG A 98 -9.47 8.67 -8.05
N PRO A 99 -9.88 8.63 -9.32
CA PRO A 99 -8.96 8.49 -10.46
C PRO A 99 -8.00 9.69 -10.62
N GLU A 100 -8.39 10.86 -10.13
CA GLU A 100 -7.59 12.09 -10.17
C GLU A 100 -6.40 12.09 -9.18
N CYS A 101 -6.44 11.26 -8.13
CA CYS A 101 -5.50 11.37 -7.01
C CYS A 101 -4.08 10.92 -7.37
N ALA A 102 -3.92 9.70 -7.88
CA ALA A 102 -2.59 9.17 -8.23
C ALA A 102 -1.88 9.99 -9.33
N PRO A 103 -2.51 10.34 -10.47
CA PRO A 103 -1.87 11.16 -11.49
C PRO A 103 -1.40 12.53 -10.99
N MET A 104 -2.07 13.09 -9.99
CA MET A 104 -1.73 14.40 -9.43
C MET A 104 -0.53 14.37 -8.49
N TRP A 105 -0.39 13.30 -7.70
CA TRP A 105 0.52 13.30 -6.55
C TRP A 105 1.57 12.19 -6.54
N HIS A 106 1.31 11.03 -7.13
CA HIS A 106 2.21 9.89 -6.99
C HIS A 106 3.60 10.20 -7.49
N GLN A 107 3.73 10.67 -8.74
CA GLN A 107 5.05 10.94 -9.32
C GLN A 107 5.86 11.93 -8.49
N LYS A 108 5.22 13.01 -7.99
CA LYS A 108 5.88 14.00 -7.13
C LYS A 108 6.46 13.38 -5.85
N VAL A 109 5.73 12.44 -5.24
CA VAL A 109 6.21 11.73 -4.05
C VAL A 109 7.33 10.76 -4.44
N LEU A 110 7.15 9.97 -5.51
CA LEU A 110 8.13 9.01 -6.00
C LEU A 110 9.47 9.68 -6.35
N ASP A 111 9.44 10.85 -6.98
CA ASP A 111 10.63 11.63 -7.32
C ASP A 111 11.44 12.06 -6.07
N CYS A 112 10.82 12.07 -4.90
CA CYS A 112 11.48 12.37 -3.62
C CYS A 112 11.99 11.12 -2.88
N LEU A 113 11.61 9.90 -3.28
CA LEU A 113 12.01 8.66 -2.62
C LEU A 113 13.37 8.21 -3.15
N GLN A 114 14.42 8.33 -2.33
CA GLN A 114 15.81 8.10 -2.78
C GLN A 114 16.32 6.71 -2.43
N GLU A 115 15.77 6.07 -1.40
CA GLU A 115 16.27 4.82 -0.83
C GLU A 115 15.33 3.62 -1.00
N VAL A 116 14.24 3.76 -1.77
CA VAL A 116 13.28 2.66 -1.94
C VAL A 116 13.91 1.52 -2.73
N GLU A 117 13.94 0.33 -2.11
CA GLU A 117 14.45 -0.90 -2.70
C GLU A 117 13.35 -1.88 -3.13
N LEU A 118 12.13 -1.72 -2.58
CA LEU A 118 11.00 -2.62 -2.85
C LEU A 118 9.67 -1.87 -2.77
N THR A 119 8.81 -2.06 -3.78
CA THR A 119 7.46 -1.52 -3.80
C THR A 119 6.41 -2.62 -3.69
N LEU A 120 5.60 -2.60 -2.64
CA LEU A 120 4.49 -3.53 -2.44
C LEU A 120 3.23 -3.00 -3.12
N LEU A 121 2.71 -3.75 -4.10
CA LEU A 121 1.50 -3.39 -4.85
C LEU A 121 0.28 -4.15 -4.31
N ILE A 122 -0.47 -3.52 -3.43
CA ILE A 122 -1.56 -4.15 -2.69
C ILE A 122 -2.90 -3.95 -3.42
N GLY A 123 -3.40 -5.05 -3.98
CA GLY A 123 -4.70 -5.10 -4.65
C GLY A 123 -4.68 -4.60 -6.10
N GLN A 124 -5.81 -4.81 -6.78
CA GLN A 124 -5.89 -4.66 -8.23
C GLN A 124 -5.62 -3.25 -8.76
N TYR A 125 -5.93 -2.19 -8.00
CA TYR A 125 -5.75 -0.81 -8.49
C TYR A 125 -4.27 -0.45 -8.55
N ALA A 126 -3.51 -0.75 -7.50
CA ALA A 126 -2.07 -0.58 -7.48
C ALA A 126 -1.40 -1.43 -8.56
N GLN A 127 -1.76 -2.72 -8.65
CA GLN A 127 -1.18 -3.63 -9.63
C GLN A 127 -1.46 -3.20 -11.08
N LYS A 128 -2.70 -2.82 -11.41
CA LYS A 128 -3.02 -2.37 -12.78
C LYS A 128 -2.29 -1.07 -13.14
N HIS A 129 -2.17 -0.14 -12.19
CA HIS A 129 -1.51 1.14 -12.44
C HIS A 129 -0.01 0.95 -12.69
N TYR A 130 0.68 0.22 -11.82
CA TYR A 130 2.14 0.12 -11.87
C TYR A 130 2.65 -0.99 -12.79
N LEU A 131 1.95 -2.12 -12.91
CA LEU A 131 2.37 -3.21 -13.80
C LEU A 131 1.84 -3.04 -15.23
N GLY A 132 0.76 -2.28 -15.43
CA GLY A 132 0.13 -2.08 -16.73
C GLY A 132 -0.11 -3.41 -17.48
N ASN A 133 0.45 -3.51 -18.68
CA ASN A 133 0.35 -4.70 -19.54
C ASN A 133 1.10 -5.93 -19.01
N GLN A 134 1.97 -5.77 -18.00
CA GLN A 134 2.67 -6.89 -17.36
C GLN A 134 1.78 -7.62 -16.34
N SER A 135 0.68 -7.00 -15.89
CA SER A 135 -0.29 -7.65 -15.02
C SER A 135 -0.89 -8.89 -15.70
N LYS A 136 -1.17 -9.94 -14.92
CA LYS A 136 -1.79 -11.17 -15.43
C LYS A 136 -3.30 -11.02 -15.52
N GLU A 137 -3.97 -12.07 -16.00
CA GLU A 137 -5.40 -12.06 -16.27
C GLU A 137 -6.29 -11.71 -15.08
N ASN A 138 -5.81 -11.94 -13.85
CA ASN A 138 -6.51 -11.58 -12.62
C ASN A 138 -5.55 -11.40 -11.43
N LEU A 139 -6.07 -10.87 -10.32
CA LEU A 139 -5.33 -10.63 -9.08
C LEU A 139 -4.57 -11.87 -8.61
N THR A 140 -5.22 -13.04 -8.56
CA THR A 140 -4.61 -14.28 -8.07
C THR A 140 -3.40 -14.65 -8.91
N ARG A 141 -3.50 -14.54 -10.23
CA ARG A 141 -2.42 -14.88 -11.17
C ARG A 141 -1.27 -13.90 -11.14
N THR A 142 -1.56 -12.60 -10.96
CA THR A 142 -0.54 -11.59 -10.76
C THR A 142 0.24 -11.86 -9.46
N VAL A 143 -0.46 -12.12 -8.36
CA VAL A 143 0.17 -12.42 -7.06
C VAL A 143 0.92 -13.75 -7.10
N GLN A 144 0.38 -14.79 -7.73
CA GLN A 144 1.03 -16.09 -7.83
C GLN A 144 2.36 -16.01 -8.59
N ASN A 145 2.46 -15.09 -9.55
CA ASN A 145 3.65 -14.88 -10.37
C ASN A 145 4.50 -13.70 -9.87
N PHE A 146 4.54 -13.48 -8.55
CA PHE A 146 5.20 -12.31 -7.95
C PHE A 146 6.69 -12.21 -8.32
N GLU A 147 7.37 -13.34 -8.50
CA GLU A 147 8.80 -13.41 -8.84
C GLU A 147 9.12 -12.67 -10.14
N ALA A 148 8.18 -12.64 -11.09
CA ALA A 148 8.36 -11.98 -12.38
C ALA A 148 8.45 -10.45 -12.30
N TYR A 149 8.10 -9.85 -11.14
CA TYR A 149 8.15 -8.40 -10.93
C TYR A 149 9.26 -7.96 -9.97
N LEU A 150 10.02 -8.92 -9.43
CA LEU A 150 11.16 -8.64 -8.57
C LEU A 150 12.35 -8.13 -9.39
N PRO A 151 13.24 -7.30 -8.79
CA PRO A 151 13.22 -6.85 -7.39
C PRO A 151 12.30 -5.66 -7.13
N GLU A 152 11.79 -5.00 -8.16
CA GLU A 152 11.12 -3.69 -8.06
C GLU A 152 9.75 -3.77 -7.36
N PHE A 153 8.90 -4.72 -7.78
CA PHE A 153 7.53 -4.84 -7.29
C PHE A 153 7.25 -6.18 -6.63
N PHE A 154 6.44 -6.13 -5.58
CA PHE A 154 5.88 -7.30 -4.91
C PHE A 154 4.35 -7.19 -4.86
N PRO A 155 3.62 -7.84 -5.80
CA PRO A 155 2.16 -7.80 -5.79
C PRO A 155 1.56 -8.63 -4.65
N LEU A 156 0.61 -8.04 -3.92
CA LEU A 156 -0.12 -8.68 -2.83
C LEU A 156 -1.64 -8.52 -3.01
N PRO A 157 -2.46 -9.47 -2.51
CA PRO A 157 -3.89 -9.24 -2.34
C PRO A 157 -4.12 -8.24 -1.20
N HIS A 158 -5.33 -7.71 -1.08
CA HIS A 158 -5.66 -6.85 0.07
C HIS A 158 -5.64 -7.66 1.40
N PRO A 159 -5.07 -7.15 2.50
CA PRO A 159 -5.03 -7.84 3.80
C PRO A 159 -6.35 -7.81 4.59
N SER A 160 -7.48 -7.74 3.88
CA SER A 160 -8.81 -7.72 4.51
C SER A 160 -9.16 -9.09 5.09
N PRO A 161 -9.83 -9.16 6.25
CA PRO A 161 -10.42 -10.41 6.75
C PRO A 161 -11.33 -11.11 5.74
N ARG A 162 -11.92 -10.37 4.79
CA ARG A 162 -12.74 -10.92 3.70
C ARG A 162 -11.94 -11.84 2.76
N ASN A 163 -10.61 -11.71 2.73
CA ASN A 163 -9.72 -12.55 1.93
C ASN A 163 -9.28 -13.85 2.63
N ASN A 164 -9.80 -14.17 3.82
CA ASN A 164 -9.47 -15.42 4.51
C ASN A 164 -9.86 -16.68 3.71
N ILE A 165 -11.00 -16.65 3.01
CA ILE A 165 -11.42 -17.76 2.13
C ILE A 165 -10.47 -17.87 0.94
N TRP A 166 -10.04 -16.74 0.36
CA TRP A 166 -9.08 -16.74 -0.74
C TRP A 166 -7.74 -17.34 -0.31
N GLN A 167 -7.23 -16.98 0.88
CA GLN A 167 -5.98 -17.54 1.42
C GLN A 167 -6.08 -19.06 1.63
N LYS A 168 -7.19 -19.56 2.20
CA LYS A 168 -7.42 -21.01 2.35
C LYS A 168 -7.43 -21.76 1.02
N LYS A 169 -7.89 -21.13 -0.05
CA LYS A 169 -7.90 -21.72 -1.41
C LYS A 169 -6.55 -21.57 -2.14
N ASN A 170 -5.65 -20.75 -1.62
CA ASN A 170 -4.35 -20.43 -2.21
C ASN A 170 -3.24 -20.62 -1.14
N PRO A 171 -3.00 -21.86 -0.66
CA PRO A 171 -2.07 -22.12 0.45
C PRO A 171 -0.64 -21.64 0.15
N TRP A 172 -0.23 -21.66 -1.13
CA TRP A 172 1.04 -21.10 -1.61
C TRP A 172 1.27 -19.63 -1.20
N PHE A 173 0.20 -18.86 -0.95
CA PHE A 173 0.32 -17.50 -0.45
C PHE A 173 1.04 -17.48 0.90
N GLY A 174 0.59 -18.31 1.84
CA GLY A 174 1.18 -18.39 3.18
C GLY A 174 2.44 -19.24 3.23
N GLU A 175 2.53 -20.29 2.42
CA GLU A 175 3.63 -21.27 2.48
C GLU A 175 4.86 -20.87 1.68
N ASN A 176 4.70 -20.09 0.61
CA ASN A 176 5.80 -19.71 -0.28
C ASN A 176 5.99 -18.20 -0.36
N LEU A 177 4.91 -17.45 -0.61
CA LEU A 177 5.00 -16.02 -0.88
C LEU A 177 5.29 -15.20 0.38
N LEU A 178 4.57 -15.44 1.49
CA LEU A 178 4.79 -14.68 2.74
C LEU A 178 6.20 -14.88 3.32
N PRO A 179 6.79 -16.09 3.37
CA PRO A 179 8.18 -16.27 3.80
C PRO A 179 9.18 -15.46 2.96
N GLU A 180 8.99 -15.42 1.64
CA GLU A 180 9.86 -14.64 0.75
C GLU A 180 9.67 -13.12 0.94
N LEU A 181 8.44 -12.66 1.14
CA LEU A 181 8.15 -11.27 1.49
C LEU A 181 8.87 -10.87 2.78
N GLN A 182 8.74 -11.67 3.84
CA GLN A 182 9.36 -11.41 5.15
C GLN A 182 10.89 -11.39 5.06
N ARG A 183 11.48 -12.32 4.30
CA ARG A 183 12.92 -12.37 4.06
C ARG A 183 13.41 -11.07 3.44
N ARG A 184 12.79 -10.62 2.33
CA ARG A 184 13.16 -9.38 1.64
C ARG A 184 12.98 -8.13 2.49
N VAL A 185 11.83 -8.00 3.16
CA VAL A 185 11.57 -6.86 4.04
C VAL A 185 12.60 -6.81 5.16
N ARG A 186 12.93 -7.95 5.77
CA ARG A 186 13.96 -8.01 6.82
C ARG A 186 15.33 -7.61 6.30
N GLU A 187 15.74 -8.12 5.14
CA GLU A 187 17.01 -7.76 4.51
C GLU A 187 17.09 -6.25 4.25
N ILE A 188 16.06 -5.66 3.65
CA ILE A 188 16.04 -4.22 3.33
C ILE A 188 16.09 -3.36 4.60
N LEU A 189 15.28 -3.69 5.61
CA LEU A 189 15.16 -2.87 6.81
C LEU A 189 16.33 -3.06 7.78
N PHE A 190 16.90 -4.27 7.87
CA PHE A 190 17.85 -4.66 8.92
C PHE A 190 19.17 -5.23 8.38
N LYS A 191 19.55 -4.85 7.14
CA LYS A 191 20.78 -5.20 6.41
C LYS A 191 22.10 -5.20 7.21
N ASN A 192 22.14 -4.61 8.41
CA ASN A 192 23.32 -4.45 9.26
C ASN A 192 23.07 -4.84 10.74
N VAL A 193 22.12 -5.74 11.03
CA VAL A 193 21.90 -6.26 12.39
C VAL A 193 22.42 -7.69 12.46
N ASP A 194 23.74 -7.83 12.54
CA ASP A 194 24.44 -9.02 13.04
C ASP A 194 25.19 -8.65 14.32
#